data_AF-A0A7I5EDQ3-F1
#
_entry.id   AF-A0A7I5EDQ3-F1
#
_cell.length_a   1.000
_cell.length_b   1.000
_cell.length_c   1.000
_cell.angle_alpha   90.00
_cell.angle_beta   90.00
_cell.angle_gamma   90.00
#
_symmetry.space_group_name_H-M   'P 1'
#
loop_
_entity.id
_entity.type
_entity.pdbx_description
1 polymer ?
#
loop_
_entity_poly.entity_id
_entity_poly.type
_entity_poly.pdbx_seq_one_letter_code
_entity_poly.pdbx_strand_id
1 'polypeptide(L)' 'MLRFGEWVDNKTKKVLEPRLFQVPDESGRMMVEEIANYDQESLDGDDVMILDALNIIYVWIGAAMTK' A
#
# COMPACT_ATOMS: atom_id res chain seq x y z
N MET A 1 -21.31 -33.14 -26.17
CA MET A 1 -20.14 -32.56 -26.85
C MET A 1 -19.99 -31.13 -26.33
N LEU A 2 -19.09 -30.89 -25.38
CA LEU A 2 -18.83 -29.55 -24.85
C LEU A 2 -17.88 -28.81 -25.82
N ARG A 3 -18.20 -27.56 -26.16
CA ARG A 3 -17.38 -26.74 -27.06
C ARG A 3 -16.16 -26.21 -26.28
N PHE A 4 -14.99 -26.16 -26.92
CA PHE A 4 -13.70 -25.73 -26.34
C PHE A 4 -13.65 -24.26 -25.82
N GLY A 5 -14.78 -23.58 -25.62
CA GLY A 5 -14.89 -22.18 -25.21
C GLY A 5 -15.68 -21.91 -23.93
N GLU A 6 -16.18 -22.93 -23.22
CA GLU A 6 -16.94 -22.74 -21.95
C GLU A 6 -16.04 -22.70 -20.70
N TRP A 7 -14.83 -22.17 -20.81
CA TRP A 7 -14.04 -21.82 -19.61
C TRP A 7 -14.53 -20.47 -19.08
N VAL A 8 -15.51 -20.52 -18.18
CA VAL A 8 -15.84 -19.38 -17.33
C VAL A 8 -14.81 -19.38 -16.19
N ASP A 9 -13.88 -18.43 -16.21
CA ASP A 9 -12.96 -18.25 -15.08
C ASP A 9 -13.79 -17.74 -13.88
N ASN A 10 -14.27 -18.68 -13.07
CA ASN A 10 -15.00 -18.40 -11.83
C ASN A 10 -14.08 -17.94 -10.69
N LYS A 11 -12.82 -17.57 -10.99
CA LYS A 11 -12.00 -16.85 -10.01
C LYS A 11 -12.61 -15.47 -9.84
N THR A 12 -13.34 -15.30 -8.74
CA THR A 12 -13.61 -13.99 -8.16
C THR A 12 -12.31 -13.21 -8.17
N LYS A 13 -12.26 -12.13 -8.94
CA LYS A 13 -11.12 -11.21 -8.96
C LYS A 13 -11.00 -10.71 -7.54
N LYS A 14 -10.02 -11.20 -6.79
CA LYS A 14 -9.78 -10.76 -5.41
C LYS A 14 -9.67 -9.24 -5.46
N VAL A 15 -10.56 -8.54 -4.78
CA VAL A 15 -10.44 -7.09 -4.63
C VAL A 15 -9.16 -6.89 -3.85
N LEU A 16 -8.19 -6.27 -4.50
CA LEU A 16 -6.88 -6.04 -3.94
C LEU A 16 -6.96 -4.70 -3.21
N GLU A 17 -6.84 -4.77 -1.89
CA GLU A 17 -6.84 -3.59 -1.04
C GLU A 17 -5.39 -3.12 -0.86
N PRO A 18 -5.04 -1.91 -1.32
CA PRO A 18 -3.70 -1.37 -1.14
C PRO A 18 -3.42 -1.10 0.33
N ARG A 19 -2.17 -1.30 0.76
CA ARG A 19 -1.76 -1.17 2.17
C ARG A 19 -0.82 0.00 2.32
N LEU A 20 -1.13 0.89 3.28
CA LEU A 20 -0.30 2.05 3.60
C LEU A 20 0.54 1.74 4.83
N PHE A 21 1.82 2.08 4.78
CA PHE A 21 2.76 1.94 5.89
C PHE A 21 3.43 3.28 6.19
N GLN A 22 3.61 3.58 7.47
CA GLN A 22 4.39 4.71 7.97
C GLN A 22 5.79 4.23 8.34
N VAL A 23 6.79 5.04 7.99
CA VAL A 23 8.19 4.81 8.25
C VAL A 23 8.76 6.05 8.95
N PRO A 24 8.89 6.03 10.29
CA PRO A 24 9.30 7.19 11.06
C PRO A 24 10.73 7.67 10.79
N ASP A 25 10.96 8.99 10.79
CA ASP A 25 12.30 9.62 10.70
C ASP A 25 13.12 9.51 12.03
N GLU A 26 12.60 8.77 13.02
CA GLU A 26 13.28 8.57 14.29
C GLU A 26 14.43 7.55 14.17
N SER A 27 15.65 8.08 13.98
CA SER A 27 16.91 7.34 13.97
C SER A 27 17.19 6.65 15.31
N GLY A 28 16.56 5.51 15.57
CA GLY A 28 16.78 4.73 16.79
C GLY A 28 16.09 3.38 16.77
N ARG A 29 14.85 3.31 16.25
CA ARG A 29 14.10 2.07 16.05
C ARG A 29 13.13 2.29 14.89
N MET A 30 13.50 1.83 13.70
CA MET A 30 12.61 1.85 12.54
C MET A 30 11.50 0.81 12.76
N MET A 31 10.40 1.22 13.38
CA MET A 31 9.19 0.40 13.49
C MET A 31 8.24 0.86 12.40
N VAL A 32 8.13 0.04 11.36
CA VAL A 32 7.19 0.27 10.26
C VAL A 32 5.80 -0.12 10.75
N GLU A 33 4.85 0.81 10.69
CA GLU A 33 3.47 0.59 11.14
C GLU A 33 2.50 0.63 9.95
N GLU A 34 1.51 -0.28 9.94
CA GLU A 34 0.47 -0.28 8.92
C GLU A 34 -0.68 0.64 9.35
N ILE A 35 -1.07 1.55 8.46
CA ILE A 35 -2.20 2.47 8.67
C ILE A 35 -3.43 1.87 7.99
N ALA A 36 -4.45 1.51 8.78
CA ALA A 36 -5.71 0.97 8.29
C ALA A 36 -6.73 2.09 8.02
N ASN A 37 -7.66 1.87 7.07
CA ASN A 37 -8.72 2.83 6.70
C ASN A 37 -8.20 4.24 6.38
N TYR A 38 -7.02 4.31 5.75
CA TYR A 38 -6.34 5.56 5.47
C TYR A 38 -7.05 6.40 4.41
N ASP A 39 -6.81 7.70 4.50
CA ASP A 39 -7.15 8.70 3.50
C ASP A 39 -5.95 9.63 3.26
N GLN A 40 -6.16 10.81 2.66
CA GLN A 40 -5.08 11.75 2.40
C GLN A 40 -4.52 12.39 3.69
N GLU A 41 -5.34 12.55 4.73
CA GLU A 41 -4.91 13.15 6.00
C GLU A 41 -4.03 12.18 6.81
N SER A 42 -4.04 10.90 6.44
CA SER A 42 -3.17 9.87 7.00
C SER A 42 -1.70 9.96 6.54
N LEU A 43 -1.37 10.86 5.61
CA LEU A 43 0.01 11.08 5.16
C LEU A 43 0.74 12.04 6.11
N ASP A 44 1.62 11.50 6.93
CA ASP A 44 2.38 12.29 7.91
C ASP A 44 3.54 13.04 7.27
N GLY A 45 3.50 14.38 7.32
CA GLY A 45 4.50 15.29 6.74
C GLY A 45 5.92 15.12 7.24
N ASP A 46 6.10 14.52 8.42
CA ASP A 46 7.40 14.36 9.06
C ASP A 46 8.07 13.02 8.69
N ASP A 47 7.35 12.12 8.00
CA ASP A 47 7.76 10.73 7.78
C ASP A 47 7.77 10.29 6.31
N VAL A 48 8.30 9.08 6.06
CA VAL A 48 8.15 8.39 4.78
C VAL A 48 6.91 7.49 4.82
N MET A 49 6.10 7.56 3.76
CA MET A 49 4.93 6.70 3.61
C MET A 49 5.13 5.73 2.45
N ILE A 50 4.79 4.46 2.64
CA ILE A 50 4.88 3.41 1.61
C ILE A 50 3.47 2.90 1.30
N LEU A 51 3.05 3.02 0.04
CA LEU A 51 1.80 2.43 -0.45
C LEU A 51 2.11 1.20 -1.31
N ASP A 52 1.79 0.02 -0.78
CA ASP A 52 1.83 -1.24 -1.50
C ASP A 52 0.54 -1.39 -2.34
N ALA A 53 0.65 -1.11 -3.64
CA ALA A 53 -0.37 -1.36 -4.65
C ALA A 53 -0.06 -2.61 -5.49
N LEU A 54 0.63 -3.58 -4.88
CA LEU A 54 1.03 -4.90 -5.38
C LEU A 54 2.02 -4.89 -6.53
N ASN A 55 1.57 -4.51 -7.72
CA ASN A 55 2.44 -4.47 -8.89
C ASN A 55 3.35 -3.24 -8.88
N ILE A 56 3.00 -2.25 -8.07
CA ILE A 56 3.70 -0.99 -7.93
C ILE A 56 3.76 -0.64 -6.44
N ILE A 57 4.94 -0.26 -6.00
CA ILE A 57 5.15 0.33 -4.67
C ILE A 57 5.37 1.83 -4.88
N TYR A 58 4.56 2.65 -4.22
CA TYR A 58 4.78 4.09 -4.17
C TYR A 58 5.47 4.45 -2.86
N VAL A 59 6.45 5.34 -2.95
CA VAL A 59 7.13 5.92 -1.80
C VAL A 59 6.85 7.41 -1.82
N TRP A 60 6.26 7.92 -0.75
CA TRP A 60 5.99 9.32 -0.55
C TRP A 60 6.92 9.85 0.53
N ILE A 61 7.52 11.01 0.27
CA ILE A 61 8.50 11.64 1.15
C ILE A 61 7.83 12.84 1.80
N GLY A 62 7.74 12.83 3.13
CA GLY A 62 7.26 13.93 3.93
C GLY A 62 8.02 15.21 3.65
N ALA A 63 7.30 16.31 3.43
CA ALA A 63 7.92 17.60 3.12
C ALA A 63 8.65 18.22 4.32
N ALA A 64 8.28 17.83 5.53
CA ALA A 64 8.87 18.29 6.78
C ALA A 64 9.86 17.27 7.38
N MET A 65 10.03 16.11 6.74
CA MET A 65 11.11 15.16 7.05
C MET A 65 12.47 15.89 7.03
N THR A 66 13.26 15.71 8.08
CA THR A 66 14.47 16.52 8.30
C THR A 66 15.78 15.81 7.99
N LYS A 67 15.73 14.52 7.62
CA LYS A 67 16.89 13.70 7.27
C LYS A 67 16.79 13.04 5.90
#